data_AF-A0AAW1MVZ4-F1
#
_entry.id   AF-A0AAW1MVZ4-F1
#
_cell.length_a   1.000
_cell.length_b   1.000
_cell.length_c   1.000
_cell.angle_alpha   90.00
_cell.angle_beta   90.00
_cell.angle_gamma   90.00
#
_symmetry.space_group_name_H-M   'P 1'
#
loop_
_entity.id
_entity.type
_entity.pdbx_description
1 polymer ?
#
loop_
_entity_poly.entity_id
_entity_poly.type
_entity_poly.pdbx_seq_one_letter_code
_entity_poly.pdbx_strand_id
1 'polypeptide(L)'
;MGVLFVEAETNVTTLKDLNGFEPSASLRELLIPKCDYSRDLRLMPLFIVQVTWFKCGGLGLGFAAHHHIADGCANTDFIAKLLRMVTGLDLLVSPVHDRIHVAPRNPLCIKFQHLHEFDPIVPSLPSNRFITGEQSITP
;
A
#
# COMPACT_ATOMS: atom_id res chain seq x y z
N MET A 1 -0.28 -15.39 -4.08
CA MET A 1 0.25 -14.05 -4.45
C MET A 1 0.28 -13.94 -5.96
N GLY A 2 -0.20 -12.84 -6.53
CA GLY A 2 -0.31 -12.69 -7.98
C GLY A 2 -0.88 -11.34 -8.37
N VAL A 3 -1.31 -11.25 -9.63
CA VAL A 3 -1.96 -10.07 -10.19
C VAL A 3 -3.48 -10.30 -10.21
N LEU A 4 -4.26 -9.34 -9.74
CA LEU A 4 -5.70 -9.30 -9.97
C LEU A 4 -5.97 -8.38 -11.17
N PHE A 5 -6.54 -8.94 -12.24
CA PHE A 5 -7.02 -8.19 -13.39
C PHE A 5 -8.55 -8.18 -13.39
N VAL A 6 -9.15 -6.99 -13.48
CA VAL A 6 -10.61 -6.81 -13.50
C VAL A 6 -11.00 -5.96 -14.71
N GLU A 7 -11.99 -6.41 -15.46
CA GLU A 7 -12.70 -5.59 -16.42
C GLU A 7 -14.04 -5.16 -15.80
N ALA A 8 -14.36 -3.88 -15.92
CA ALA A 8 -15.55 -3.26 -15.36
C ALA A 8 -16.18 -2.30 -16.38
N GLU A 9 -17.45 -2.01 -16.20
CA GLU A 9 -18.17 -1.02 -17.00
C GLU A 9 -19.15 -0.21 -16.13
N THR A 10 -19.44 1.02 -16.56
CA THR A 10 -20.47 1.86 -15.96
C THR A 10 -21.37 2.46 -17.03
N ASN A 11 -22.68 2.23 -16.89
CA ASN A 11 -23.70 2.74 -17.80
C ASN A 11 -24.28 4.11 -17.39
N VAL A 12 -23.77 4.68 -16.31
CA VAL A 12 -24.26 5.94 -15.74
C VAL A 12 -23.21 7.05 -15.77
N THR A 13 -21.95 6.72 -15.55
CA THR A 13 -20.86 7.70 -15.44
C THR A 13 -20.16 7.89 -16.78
N THR A 14 -19.89 9.14 -17.14
CA THR A 14 -19.05 9.55 -18.26
C THR A 14 -17.74 10.16 -17.75
N LEU A 15 -16.72 10.27 -18.61
CA LEU A 15 -15.47 10.93 -18.24
C LEU A 15 -15.64 12.41 -17.86
N LYS A 16 -16.68 13.09 -18.36
CA LYS A 16 -16.97 14.50 -18.02
C LYS A 16 -17.47 14.67 -16.59
N ASP A 17 -18.01 13.61 -16.00
CA ASP A 17 -18.51 13.62 -14.63
C ASP A 17 -17.37 13.47 -13.60
N LEU A 18 -16.16 13.12 -14.06
CA LEU A 18 -14.97 12.99 -13.24
C LEU A 18 -14.35 14.37 -13.04
N ASN A 19 -14.72 15.06 -11.97
CA ASN A 19 -14.29 16.40 -11.55
C ASN A 19 -12.76 16.65 -11.68
N GLY A 20 -12.27 16.93 -12.90
CA GLY A 20 -10.85 17.12 -13.20
C GLY A 20 -9.94 15.93 -12.88
N PHE A 21 -10.49 14.72 -12.68
CA PHE A 21 -9.77 13.55 -12.14
C PHE A 21 -9.14 13.76 -10.76
N GLU A 22 -9.67 14.72 -9.98
CA GLU A 22 -9.23 14.94 -8.61
C GLU A 22 -9.40 13.67 -7.76
N PRO A 23 -8.41 13.31 -6.92
CA PRO A 23 -8.49 12.14 -6.05
C PRO A 23 -9.74 12.18 -5.18
N SER A 24 -10.60 11.18 -5.33
CA SER A 24 -11.86 11.08 -4.59
C SER A 24 -12.24 9.62 -4.35
N ALA A 25 -13.09 9.38 -3.35
CA ALA A 25 -13.57 8.03 -3.05
C ALA A 25 -14.34 7.42 -4.24
N SER A 26 -15.16 8.21 -4.92
CA SER A 26 -15.91 7.79 -6.10
C SER A 26 -14.99 7.43 -7.27
N LEU A 27 -13.97 8.25 -7.56
CA LEU A 27 -12.97 7.93 -8.60
C LEU A 27 -12.21 6.65 -8.25
N ARG A 28 -11.83 6.47 -6.98
CA ARG A 28 -11.17 5.24 -6.52
C ARG A 28 -12.06 4.01 -6.69
N GLU A 29 -13.34 4.08 -6.34
CA GLU A 29 -14.27 2.95 -6.51
C GLU A 29 -14.50 2.60 -7.98
N LEU A 30 -14.47 3.60 -8.87
CA LEU A 30 -14.60 3.39 -10.32
C LEU A 30 -13.35 2.77 -10.95
N LEU A 31 -12.18 2.97 -10.36
CA LEU A 31 -10.90 2.58 -10.97
C LEU A 31 -10.19 1.43 -10.24
N ILE A 32 -10.50 1.16 -8.97
CA ILE A 32 -9.79 0.15 -8.17
C ILE A 32 -10.81 -0.78 -7.49
N PRO A 33 -10.68 -2.11 -7.65
CA PRO A 33 -11.62 -3.04 -7.06
C PRO A 33 -11.44 -3.06 -5.53
N LYS A 34 -12.55 -3.25 -4.81
CA LYS A 34 -12.51 -3.45 -3.36
C LYS A 34 -11.82 -4.78 -3.07
N CYS A 35 -10.73 -4.72 -2.32
CA CYS A 35 -10.06 -5.90 -1.79
C CYS A 35 -10.43 -6.10 -0.33
N ASP A 36 -10.75 -7.33 0.05
CA ASP A 36 -11.04 -7.71 1.43
C ASP A 36 -9.73 -7.99 2.17
N TYR A 37 -9.20 -6.94 2.81
CA TYR A 37 -7.95 -6.99 3.57
C TYR A 37 -8.07 -7.74 4.91
N SER A 38 -9.26 -8.21 5.30
CA SER A 38 -9.43 -9.02 6.53
C SER A 38 -8.94 -10.47 6.36
N ARG A 39 -8.73 -10.90 5.11
CA ARG A 39 -8.27 -12.24 4.78
C ARG A 39 -6.76 -12.38 4.98
N ASP A 40 -6.31 -13.63 4.96
CA ASP A 40 -4.90 -13.98 4.98
C ASP A 40 -4.11 -13.19 3.91
N LEU A 41 -3.09 -12.45 4.36
CA LEU A 41 -2.22 -11.62 3.53
C LEU A 41 -1.61 -12.41 2.36
N ARG A 42 -1.40 -13.72 2.51
CA ARG A 42 -0.86 -14.60 1.45
C ARG A 42 -1.79 -14.73 0.25
N LEU A 43 -3.09 -14.50 0.45
CA LEU A 43 -4.12 -14.54 -0.57
C LEU A 43 -4.34 -13.19 -1.25
N MET A 44 -3.75 -12.12 -0.74
CA MET A 44 -3.91 -10.79 -1.34
C MET A 44 -3.13 -10.65 -2.64
N PRO A 45 -3.72 -9.99 -3.66
CA PRO A 45 -2.98 -9.64 -4.87
C PRO A 45 -1.89 -8.63 -4.52
N LEU A 46 -0.71 -8.81 -5.12
CA LEU A 46 0.41 -7.88 -4.96
C LEU A 46 0.31 -6.70 -5.92
N PHE A 47 -0.39 -6.92 -7.03
CA PHE A 47 -0.65 -5.92 -8.05
C PHE A 47 -2.08 -6.11 -8.56
N ILE A 48 -2.76 -5.00 -8.80
CA ILE A 48 -4.15 -4.96 -9.23
C ILE A 48 -4.20 -4.04 -10.44
N VAL A 49 -4.85 -4.51 -11.50
CA VAL A 49 -5.17 -3.75 -12.69
C VAL A 49 -6.68 -3.80 -12.88
N GLN A 50 -7.30 -2.66 -13.03
CA GLN A 50 -8.70 -2.59 -13.45
C GLN A 50 -8.85 -1.72 -14.69
N VAL A 51 -9.60 -2.26 -15.64
CA VAL A 51 -9.99 -1.61 -16.88
C VAL A 51 -11.48 -1.27 -16.76
N THR A 52 -11.82 0.01 -16.76
CA THR A 52 -13.21 0.48 -16.62
C THR A 52 -13.68 1.18 -17.88
N TRP A 53 -14.72 0.64 -18.51
CA TRP A 53 -15.42 1.28 -19.64
C TRP A 53 -16.50 2.24 -19.12
N PHE A 54 -16.51 3.47 -19.64
CA PHE A 54 -17.48 4.51 -19.29
C PHE A 54 -18.59 4.59 -20.32
N LYS A 55 -19.78 5.08 -19.92
CA LYS A 55 -20.96 5.23 -20.79
C LYS A 55 -20.67 5.98 -22.09
N CYS A 56 -19.76 6.95 -22.05
CA CYS A 56 -19.36 7.73 -23.22
C CYS A 56 -18.38 7.01 -24.17
N GLY A 57 -18.12 5.71 -23.96
CA GLY A 57 -17.10 4.93 -24.67
C GLY A 57 -15.67 5.21 -24.19
N GLY A 58 -15.50 6.03 -23.15
CA GLY A 58 -14.20 6.32 -22.55
C GLY A 58 -13.66 5.12 -21.77
N LEU A 59 -12.34 5.09 -21.57
CA LEU A 59 -11.65 4.04 -20.83
C LEU A 59 -10.86 4.64 -19.65
N GLY A 60 -10.94 4.00 -18.49
CA GLY A 60 -10.09 4.28 -17.34
C GLY A 60 -9.25 3.08 -16.97
N LEU A 61 -7.99 3.31 -16.63
CA LEU A 61 -7.08 2.30 -16.10
C LEU A 61 -6.73 2.65 -14.66
N GLY A 62 -7.01 1.73 -13.74
CA GLY A 62 -6.58 1.84 -12.35
C GLY A 62 -5.53 0.80 -12.01
N PHE A 63 -4.49 1.24 -11.30
CA PHE A 63 -3.42 0.39 -10.79
C PHE A 63 -3.34 0.53 -9.27
N ALA A 64 -3.25 -0.60 -8.57
CA ALA A 64 -2.91 -0.62 -7.16
C ALA A 64 -1.85 -1.68 -6.90
N ALA A 65 -0.87 -1.35 -6.06
CA ALA A 65 0.25 -2.22 -5.76
C ALA A 65 0.50 -2.26 -4.26
N HIS A 66 0.90 -3.43 -3.75
CA HIS A 66 1.24 -3.59 -2.35
C HIS A 66 2.59 -2.93 -2.04
N HIS A 67 2.64 -1.92 -1.18
CA HIS A 67 3.84 -1.10 -0.97
C HIS A 67 5.07 -1.85 -0.41
N HIS A 68 4.90 -3.05 0.16
CA HIS A 68 6.04 -3.89 0.59
C HIS A 68 6.91 -4.37 -0.59
N ILE A 69 6.34 -4.49 -1.80
CA ILE A 69 7.07 -5.03 -2.96
C ILE A 69 7.75 -3.94 -3.79
N ALA A 70 7.32 -2.69 -3.69
CA ALA A 70 7.88 -1.58 -4.46
C ALA A 70 7.47 -0.22 -3.85
N ASP A 71 8.34 0.77 -4.00
CA ASP A 71 7.99 2.17 -3.77
C ASP A 71 7.23 2.76 -4.98
N GLY A 72 6.84 4.04 -4.90
CA GLY A 72 6.12 4.71 -5.98
C GLY A 72 6.91 4.81 -7.29
N CYS A 73 8.23 4.99 -7.21
CA CYS A 73 9.10 5.10 -8.36
C CYS A 73 9.19 3.76 -9.10
N ALA A 74 9.45 2.68 -8.37
CA ALA A 74 9.49 1.33 -8.89
C ALA A 74 8.13 0.90 -9.47
N ASN A 75 7.02 1.29 -8.85
CA ASN A 75 5.68 1.03 -9.40
C ASN A 75 5.44 1.76 -10.73
N THR A 76 5.81 3.04 -10.81
CA THR A 76 5.63 3.84 -12.03
C THR A 76 6.48 3.28 -13.18
N ASP A 77 7.74 2.93 -12.88
CA ASP A 77 8.64 2.30 -13.83
C ASP A 77 8.14 0.92 -14.29
N PHE A 78 7.60 0.11 -13.37
CA PHE A 78 6.94 -1.15 -13.71
C PHE A 78 5.76 -0.96 -14.67
N ILE A 79 4.88 0.02 -14.41
CA ILE A 79 3.73 0.32 -15.29
C ILE A 79 4.23 0.74 -16.68
N ALA A 80 5.24 1.61 -16.77
CA ALA A 80 5.80 2.02 -18.05
C ALA A 80 6.38 0.84 -18.84
N LYS A 81 7.13 -0.07 -18.16
CA LYS A 81 7.65 -1.30 -18.76
C LYS A 81 6.54 -2.26 -19.20
N LEU A 82 5.49 -2.42 -18.39
CA LEU A 82 4.32 -3.21 -18.75
C LEU A 82 3.66 -2.67 -20.03
N LEU A 83 3.46 -1.35 -20.12
CA LEU A 83 2.89 -0.68 -21.28
C LEU A 83 3.74 -0.88 -22.56
N ARG A 84 5.07 -0.89 -22.43
CA ARG A 84 5.95 -1.25 -23.57
C ARG A 84 5.72 -2.68 -24.03
N MET A 85 5.72 -3.63 -23.10
CA MET A 85 5.52 -5.05 -23.44
C MET A 85 4.17 -5.30 -24.12
N VAL A 86 3.08 -4.73 -23.60
CA VAL A 86 1.74 -4.92 -24.21
C VAL A 86 1.60 -4.23 -25.56
N THR A 87 2.46 -3.26 -25.87
CA THR A 87 2.54 -2.63 -27.20
C THR A 87 3.55 -3.30 -28.13
N GLY A 88 4.11 -4.44 -27.74
CA GLY A 88 5.05 -5.21 -28.56
C GLY A 88 6.46 -4.60 -28.61
N LEU A 89 6.78 -3.71 -27.68
CA LEU A 89 8.11 -3.11 -27.56
C LEU A 89 8.95 -3.85 -26.52
N ASP A 90 10.25 -3.97 -26.81
CA ASP A 90 11.19 -4.56 -25.86
C ASP A 90 11.41 -3.68 -24.62
N LEU A 91 11.82 -4.34 -23.53
CA LEU A 91 12.31 -3.69 -22.33
C LEU A 91 13.66 -3.04 -22.62
N LEU A 92 13.79 -1.75 -22.30
CA LEU A 92 15.06 -1.03 -22.47
C LEU A 92 16.10 -1.44 -21.42
N VAL A 93 15.64 -1.71 -20.19
CA VAL A 93 16.46 -2.08 -19.05
C VAL A 93 15.69 -3.10 -18.22
N SER A 94 16.36 -4.20 -17.83
CA SER A 94 15.77 -5.18 -16.90
C SER A 94 15.69 -4.61 -15.49
N PRO A 95 14.59 -4.80 -14.75
CA PRO A 95 14.54 -4.43 -13.34
C PRO A 95 15.56 -5.23 -12.52
N VAL A 96 16.13 -4.58 -11.49
CA VAL A 96 17.00 -5.23 -10.50
C VAL A 96 16.15 -5.57 -9.29
N HIS A 97 16.06 -6.85 -8.97
CA HIS A 97 15.27 -7.34 -7.82
C HIS A 97 16.12 -7.56 -6.56
N ASP A 98 17.45 -7.52 -6.68
CA ASP A 98 18.36 -7.70 -5.57
C ASP A 98 18.34 -6.48 -4.64
N ARG A 99 17.82 -6.69 -3.42
CA ARG A 99 17.70 -5.67 -2.38
C ARG A 99 18.94 -5.54 -1.51
N ILE A 100 20.03 -6.26 -1.80
CA ILE A 100 21.27 -6.16 -1.00
C ILE A 100 21.80 -4.72 -0.94
N HIS A 101 21.58 -3.93 -1.99
CA HIS A 101 21.97 -2.52 -2.05
C HIS A 101 21.28 -1.63 -1.02
N VAL A 102 20.11 -2.04 -0.51
CA VAL A 102 19.37 -1.35 0.54
C VAL A 102 19.42 -2.12 1.87
N ALA A 103 20.26 -3.14 1.97
CA ALA A 103 20.45 -3.86 3.22
C ALA A 103 21.04 -2.93 4.29
N PRO A 104 20.65 -3.08 5.56
CA PRO A 104 21.29 -2.35 6.64
C PRO A 104 22.77 -2.72 6.70
N ARG A 105 23.60 -1.78 7.18
CA ARG A 105 25.02 -2.04 7.43
C ARG A 105 25.18 -3.18 8.44
N ASN A 106 26.18 -4.03 8.22
CA ASN A 106 26.61 -5.05 9.15
C ASN A 106 28.11 -4.87 9.45
N PRO A 107 28.51 -4.45 10.68
CA PRO A 107 27.65 -4.20 11.85
C PRO A 107 26.77 -2.96 11.67
N LEU A 108 25.66 -2.91 12.41
CA LEU A 108 24.81 -1.72 12.46
C LEU A 108 25.66 -0.51 12.89
N CYS A 109 25.61 0.56 12.10
CA CYS A 109 26.27 1.81 12.41
C CYS A 109 25.18 2.88 12.49
N ILE A 110 24.88 3.37 13.68
CA ILE A 110 23.89 4.44 13.91
C ILE A 110 24.71 5.71 14.14
N LYS A 111 24.62 6.68 13.20
CA LYS A 111 25.38 7.93 13.29
C LYS A 111 24.60 9.07 13.94
N PHE A 112 23.27 8.97 13.95
CA PHE A 112 22.37 10.00 14.46
C PHE A 112 21.28 9.32 15.28
N GLN A 113 21.08 9.80 16.49
CA GLN A 113 20.02 9.32 17.37
C GLN A 113 18.80 10.22 17.17
N HIS A 114 17.82 9.74 16.39
CA HIS A 114 16.58 10.46 16.07
C HIS A 114 15.58 10.36 17.22
N LEU A 115 15.96 10.84 18.41
CA LEU A 115 15.23 10.66 19.68
C LEU A 115 13.75 11.06 19.56
N HIS A 116 13.46 12.26 19.05
CA HIS A 116 12.07 12.76 18.98
C HIS A 116 11.16 12.06 17.97
N GLU A 117 11.70 11.39 16.95
CA GLU A 117 10.89 10.74 15.91
C GLU A 117 10.45 9.32 16.31
N PHE A 118 11.20 8.70 17.23
CA PHE A 118 11.01 7.31 17.65
C PHE A 118 11.03 7.15 19.17
N ASP A 119 10.67 8.20 19.92
CA ASP A 119 10.52 8.10 21.37
C ASP A 119 9.57 6.93 21.67
N PRO A 120 10.01 5.92 22.46
CA PRO A 120 9.11 4.85 22.85
C PRO A 120 7.96 5.50 23.59
N ILE A 121 6.73 5.26 23.14
CA ILE A 121 5.53 5.57 23.93
C ILE A 121 5.67 4.73 25.21
N VAL A 122 6.21 5.33 26.26
CA VAL A 122 6.24 4.70 27.58
C VAL A 122 4.79 4.74 28.05
N PRO A 123 4.09 3.60 28.17
CA PRO A 123 2.77 3.60 28.78
C PRO A 123 2.98 4.13 30.20
N SER A 124 2.27 5.19 30.58
CA SER A 124 2.35 5.71 31.93
C SER A 124 2.01 4.57 32.89
N LEU A 125 3.00 4.14 33.68
CA LEU A 125 2.76 3.19 34.76
C LEU A 125 1.68 3.80 35.67
N PRO A 126 0.57 3.10 35.95
CA PRO A 126 -0.41 3.62 36.89
C PRO A 126 0.29 3.83 38.22
N SER A 127 0.13 5.03 38.78
CA SER A 127 0.66 5.41 40.08
C SER A 127 0.17 4.41 41.12
N ASN A 128 1.07 3.54 41.59
CA ASN A 128 0.82 2.64 42.71
C ASN A 128 0.62 3.50 43.96
N ARG A 129 -0.63 3.89 44.23
CA ARG A 129 -1.06 4.18 45.60
C ARG A 129 -1.15 2.84 46.32
N PHE A 130 -0.05 2.47 46.96
CA PHE A 130 -0.02 1.45 48.00
C PHE A 130 -1.13 1.77 49.02
N ILE A 131 -2.20 0.97 49.04
CA ILE A 131 -3.10 0.91 50.18
C ILE A 131 -2.42 -0.01 51.18
N THR A 132 -1.77 0.58 52.18
CA THR A 132 -1.39 -0.11 53.42
C THR A 132 -2.66 -0.49 54.15
N GLY A 133 -2.95 -1.79 54.19
CA GLY A 133 -3.94 -2.37 55.08
C GLY A 133 -3.29 -3.55 55.79
N GLU A 134 -2.70 -3.30 56.94
CA GLU A 134 -2.41 -4.35 57.92
C GLU A 134 -3.74 -4.95 58.37
N GLN A 135 -3.91 -6.26 58.15
CA GLN A 135 -4.81 -7.07 58.96
C GLN A 135 -3.98 -8.13 59.66
N SER A 136 -3.66 -7.85 60.92
CA SER A 136 -3.13 -8.76 61.90
C SER A 136 -4.14 -9.86 62.22
N ILE A 137 -3.76 -11.12 62.02
CA ILE A 137 -4.48 -12.30 62.49
C ILE A 137 -3.54 -13.03 63.46
N THR A 138 -3.94 -13.12 64.74
CA THR A 138 -3.87 -14.30 65.64
C THR A 138 -4.11 -13.85 67.09
N PRO A 139 -4.58 -14.74 67.97
CA PRO A 139 -5.88 -15.40 68.04
C PRO A 139 -6.88 -14.63 68.93
#